data_AF-A0A0F9X975-F1
#
_entry.id   AF-A0A0F9X975-F1
#
_cell.length_a   1.000
_cell.length_b   1.000
_cell.length_c   1.000
_cell.angle_alpha   90.00
_cell.angle_beta   90.00
_cell.angle_gamma   90.00
#
_symmetry.space_group_name_H-M   'P 1'
#
loop_
_entity.id
_entity.type
_entity.pdbx_description
1 polymer ?
#
loop_
_entity_poly.entity_id
_entity_poly.type
_entity_poly.pdbx_seq_one_letter_code
_entity_poly.pdbx_strand_id
1 'polypeptide(L)'
;MATPRKKKPAKSVARKKTDTAIIGGMSRGEMATAYAGAGSKEVGQAEMALPFLNILQALSPQVAKKDDAYVEGAEPGMFHESVSGAIWDGDEGVMIIPCHFSRHIIEWIKRKEGGGFVGLHPPDMREAEANCKDLDKHDLVDTHQQAVLVRLPDGSWSEAIFPLKMTGLTPSRLWNTDIGRQRREIDGVVHADLPRWWSVWKATTVEKVNDKGRFFVLKKPECQVDLFDMEEAGELVPRARGFEELMDAGAGQVDWRRMDGEAIPEAEVEDGAPGF
;
A
#
# COMPACT_ATOMS: atom_id res chain seq x y z
N MET A 1 12.36 -78.49 6.27
CA MET A 1 12.35 -78.03 4.86
C MET A 1 11.32 -76.92 4.72
N ALA A 2 11.76 -75.66 4.67
CA ALA A 2 10.91 -74.49 4.52
C ALA A 2 11.21 -73.84 3.16
N THR A 3 10.18 -73.73 2.33
CA THR A 3 10.23 -73.19 0.96
C THR A 3 10.46 -71.67 0.98
N PRO A 4 11.39 -71.10 0.19
CA PRO A 4 11.62 -69.66 0.20
C PRO A 4 10.51 -68.92 -0.59
N ARG A 5 9.90 -67.91 0.05
CA ARG A 5 8.95 -66.98 -0.59
C ARG A 5 9.68 -66.14 -1.65
N LYS A 6 9.23 -66.22 -2.90
CA LYS A 6 9.65 -65.35 -4.01
C LYS A 6 9.28 -63.89 -3.73
N LYS A 7 10.26 -62.98 -3.75
CA LYS A 7 10.03 -61.52 -3.75
C LYS A 7 9.38 -61.10 -5.07
N LYS A 8 8.26 -60.37 -5.02
CA LYS A 8 7.68 -59.66 -6.17
C LYS A 8 8.61 -58.52 -6.60
N PRO A 9 8.82 -58.27 -7.91
CA PRO A 9 9.62 -57.16 -8.35
C PRO A 9 8.88 -55.83 -8.13
N ALA A 10 9.60 -54.81 -7.67
CA ALA A 10 9.10 -53.45 -7.54
C ALA A 10 8.78 -52.89 -8.94
N LYS A 11 7.60 -52.30 -9.12
CA LYS A 11 7.25 -51.54 -10.33
C LYS A 11 8.13 -50.30 -10.37
N SER A 12 9.02 -50.20 -11.36
CA SER A 12 9.70 -48.96 -11.67
C SER A 12 8.69 -47.97 -12.24
N VAL A 13 8.57 -46.80 -11.61
CA VAL A 13 7.81 -45.69 -12.17
C VAL A 13 8.65 -45.13 -13.32
N ALA A 14 8.16 -45.28 -14.54
CA ALA A 14 8.79 -44.71 -15.73
C ALA A 14 8.85 -43.19 -15.58
N ARG A 15 10.05 -42.61 -15.41
CA ARG A 15 10.27 -41.17 -15.62
C ARG A 15 9.95 -40.88 -17.09
N LYS A 16 8.87 -40.14 -17.34
CA LYS A 16 8.52 -39.60 -18.65
C LYS A 16 9.71 -38.74 -19.14
N LYS A 17 10.40 -39.19 -20.19
CA LYS A 17 11.44 -38.43 -20.88
C LYS A 17 10.78 -37.33 -21.72
N THR A 18 10.22 -36.28 -21.10
CA THR A 18 9.52 -35.24 -21.87
C THR A 18 9.76 -33.80 -21.40
N ASP A 19 10.48 -33.55 -20.29
CA ASP A 19 10.74 -32.17 -19.88
C ASP A 19 12.05 -31.59 -20.44
N THR A 20 13.05 -32.44 -20.73
CA THR A 20 14.39 -31.95 -21.11
C THR A 20 14.45 -31.40 -22.55
N ALA A 21 13.57 -31.86 -23.45
CA ALA A 21 13.58 -31.44 -24.85
C ALA A 21 12.86 -30.10 -25.09
N ILE A 22 11.93 -29.72 -24.22
CA ILE A 22 11.12 -28.49 -24.32
C ILE A 22 11.97 -27.25 -23.96
N ILE A 23 12.86 -27.39 -22.97
CA ILE A 23 13.72 -26.29 -22.48
C ILE A 23 14.80 -25.90 -23.51
N GLY A 24 15.22 -26.83 -24.38
CA GLY A 24 16.33 -26.62 -25.32
C GLY A 24 16.03 -25.74 -26.53
N GLY A 25 14.76 -25.37 -26.77
CA GLY A 25 14.34 -24.62 -27.96
C GLY A 25 13.44 -23.40 -27.70
N MET A 26 13.02 -23.16 -26.47
CA MET A 26 12.20 -22.02 -26.11
C MET A 26 13.07 -20.83 -25.69
N SER A 27 12.72 -19.64 -26.16
CA SER A 27 13.28 -18.40 -25.65
C SER A 27 12.92 -18.20 -24.17
N ARG A 28 13.69 -17.35 -23.47
CA ARG A 28 13.41 -17.01 -22.07
C ARG A 28 12.00 -16.43 -21.87
N GLY A 29 11.48 -15.68 -22.85
CA GLY A 29 10.12 -15.13 -22.82
C GLY A 29 9.03 -16.18 -22.98
N GLU A 30 9.22 -17.14 -23.89
CA GLU A 30 8.29 -18.27 -24.06
C GLU A 30 8.28 -19.17 -22.81
N MET A 31 9.46 -19.41 -22.21
CA MET A 31 9.57 -20.12 -20.94
C MET A 31 8.85 -19.38 -19.81
N ALA A 32 9.03 -18.06 -19.68
CA ALA A 32 8.35 -17.27 -18.65
C ALA A 32 6.81 -17.34 -18.79
N THR A 33 6.31 -17.26 -20.03
CA THR A 33 4.88 -17.35 -20.31
C THR A 33 4.32 -18.75 -20.01
N ALA A 34 5.01 -19.81 -20.45
CA ALA A 34 4.56 -21.19 -20.29
C ALA A 34 4.52 -21.67 -18.83
N TYR A 35 5.37 -21.09 -17.97
CA TYR A 35 5.47 -21.43 -16.55
C TYR A 35 4.99 -20.31 -15.62
N ALA A 36 4.28 -19.30 -16.15
CA ALA A 36 3.70 -18.24 -15.33
C ALA A 36 2.80 -18.84 -14.24
N GLY A 37 3.03 -18.44 -12.98
CA GLY A 37 2.29 -18.94 -11.81
C GLY A 37 2.59 -20.40 -11.41
N ALA A 38 3.55 -21.07 -12.05
CA ALA A 38 3.97 -22.40 -11.63
C ALA A 38 4.60 -22.34 -10.23
N GLY A 39 4.03 -23.08 -9.27
CA GLY A 39 4.49 -23.10 -7.88
C GLY A 39 3.80 -22.08 -6.95
N SER A 40 2.99 -21.16 -7.49
CA SER A 40 2.31 -20.11 -6.70
C SER A 40 0.78 -20.20 -6.75
N LYS A 41 0.23 -21.34 -7.19
CA LYS A 41 -1.23 -21.51 -7.39
C LYS A 41 -2.06 -21.37 -6.11
N GLU A 42 -1.44 -21.60 -4.95
CA GLU A 42 -2.08 -21.47 -3.63
C GLU A 42 -1.73 -20.14 -2.95
N VAL A 43 -0.85 -19.32 -3.53
CA VAL A 43 -0.55 -17.96 -3.05
C VAL A 43 -1.49 -17.02 -3.78
N GLY A 44 -2.62 -16.70 -3.15
CA GLY A 44 -3.52 -15.66 -3.62
C GLY A 44 -3.03 -14.27 -3.19
N GLN A 45 -3.78 -13.25 -3.60
CA GLN A 45 -3.52 -11.86 -3.19
C GLN A 45 -3.69 -11.66 -1.67
N ALA A 46 -4.51 -12.49 -1.00
CA ALA A 46 -4.69 -12.43 0.45
C ALA A 46 -3.47 -12.95 1.24
N GLU A 47 -2.67 -13.82 0.63
CA GLU A 47 -1.45 -14.38 1.19
C GLU A 47 -0.22 -13.49 0.95
N MET A 48 -0.35 -12.49 0.05
CA MET A 48 0.66 -11.48 -0.20
C MET A 48 0.41 -10.27 0.69
N ALA A 49 1.47 -9.78 1.32
CA ALA A 49 1.36 -8.64 2.21
C ALA A 49 1.23 -7.36 1.39
N LEU A 50 0.13 -6.62 1.59
CA LEU A 50 -0.02 -5.28 1.03
C LEU A 50 1.00 -4.34 1.67
N PRO A 51 1.88 -3.71 0.88
CA PRO A 51 2.84 -2.74 1.39
C PRO A 51 2.19 -1.45 1.88
N PHE A 52 2.88 -0.75 2.77
CA PHE A 52 2.55 0.61 3.17
C PHE A 52 3.48 1.62 2.49
N LEU A 53 2.89 2.67 1.91
CA LEU A 53 3.62 3.86 1.48
C LEU A 53 3.54 4.90 2.59
N ASN A 54 4.66 5.21 3.23
CA ASN A 54 4.76 6.15 4.36
C ASN A 54 5.63 7.35 4.03
N ILE A 55 5.50 8.44 4.80
CA ILE A 55 6.40 9.60 4.74
C ILE A 55 7.30 9.59 5.95
N LEU A 56 8.59 9.35 5.73
CA LEU A 56 9.57 9.22 6.79
C LEU A 56 9.69 10.50 7.60
N GLN A 57 9.68 10.37 8.92
CA GLN A 57 9.91 11.44 9.88
C GLN A 57 11.31 11.33 10.47
N ALA A 58 11.76 12.38 11.16
CA ALA A 58 13.07 12.39 11.83
C ALA A 58 13.26 11.26 12.86
N LEU A 59 12.16 10.74 13.41
CA LEU A 59 12.15 9.65 14.40
C LEU A 59 11.68 8.31 13.81
N SER A 60 11.49 8.21 12.49
CA SER A 60 11.16 6.94 11.84
C SER A 60 12.37 6.00 11.94
N PRO A 61 12.17 4.72 12.30
CA PRO A 61 13.28 3.78 12.51
C PRO A 61 14.09 3.56 11.22
N GLN A 62 13.46 3.70 10.04
CA GLN A 62 14.10 3.62 8.73
C GLN A 62 15.19 4.67 8.52
N VAL A 63 15.10 5.83 9.20
CA VAL A 63 16.11 6.91 9.11
C VAL A 63 17.24 6.70 10.12
N ALA A 64 16.98 5.96 11.21
CA ALA A 64 17.91 5.82 12.31
C ALA A 64 18.99 4.76 12.01
N LYS A 65 20.19 5.18 11.60
CA LYS A 65 21.34 4.32 11.21
C LYS A 65 21.74 3.18 12.16
N LYS A 66 21.29 3.21 13.41
CA LYS A 66 21.59 2.19 14.44
C LYS A 66 20.42 1.25 14.71
N ASP A 67 19.28 1.51 14.09
CA ASP A 67 18.07 0.69 14.19
C ASP A 67 18.16 -0.46 13.18
N ASP A 68 17.64 -1.63 13.54
CA ASP A 68 17.64 -2.81 12.66
C ASP A 68 16.73 -2.61 11.45
N ALA A 69 15.76 -1.70 11.53
CA ALA A 69 14.87 -1.33 10.43
C ALA A 69 15.42 -0.17 9.57
N TYR A 70 16.67 0.25 9.76
CA TYR A 70 17.31 1.30 8.95
C TYR A 70 17.32 0.93 7.45
N VAL A 71 16.96 1.90 6.61
CA VAL A 71 17.02 1.80 5.16
C VAL A 71 18.14 2.71 4.64
N GLU A 72 19.04 2.14 3.84
CA GLU A 72 20.18 2.90 3.32
C GLU A 72 19.72 4.08 2.45
N GLY A 73 20.20 5.28 2.78
CA GLY A 73 19.84 6.50 2.05
C GLY A 73 18.50 7.12 2.45
N ALA A 74 17.79 6.51 3.40
CA ALA A 74 16.53 7.07 3.90
C ALA A 74 16.76 8.36 4.70
N GLU A 75 16.07 9.42 4.31
CA GLU A 75 16.10 10.72 4.97
C GLU A 75 14.68 11.18 5.36
N PRO A 76 14.55 12.05 6.38
CA PRO A 76 13.25 12.63 6.72
C PRO A 76 12.63 13.36 5.53
N GLY A 77 11.34 13.14 5.29
CA GLY A 77 10.59 13.72 4.18
C GLY A 77 10.49 12.83 2.95
N MET A 78 11.31 11.79 2.85
CA MET A 78 11.21 10.79 1.78
C MET A 78 9.96 9.93 1.92
N PHE A 79 9.45 9.44 0.79
CA PHE A 79 8.50 8.35 0.79
C PHE A 79 9.24 7.02 1.00
N HIS A 80 8.61 6.07 1.68
CA HIS A 80 9.13 4.72 1.91
C HIS A 80 8.04 3.68 1.71
N GLU A 81 8.34 2.62 0.96
CA GLU A 81 7.47 1.46 0.78
C GLU A 81 7.96 0.28 1.61
N SER A 82 7.07 -0.27 2.45
CA SER A 82 7.46 -1.12 3.59
C SER A 82 7.88 -2.55 3.25
N VAL A 83 7.73 -3.02 2.02
CA VAL A 83 8.00 -4.43 1.63
C VAL A 83 9.24 -4.51 0.76
N SER A 84 9.31 -3.68 -0.28
CA SER A 84 10.47 -3.52 -1.16
C SER A 84 11.58 -2.69 -0.52
N GLY A 85 11.26 -1.84 0.47
CA GLY A 85 12.19 -0.85 1.03
C GLY A 85 12.48 0.31 0.06
N ALA A 86 11.70 0.44 -1.01
CA ALA A 86 11.88 1.52 -1.97
C ALA A 86 11.69 2.89 -1.29
N ILE A 87 12.54 3.84 -1.65
CA ILE A 87 12.48 5.21 -1.16
C ILE A 87 12.45 6.19 -2.33
N TRP A 88 11.78 7.33 -2.12
CA TRP A 88 11.71 8.43 -3.08
C TRP A 88 11.97 9.74 -2.35
N ASP A 89 12.75 10.61 -2.98
CA ASP A 89 12.94 11.97 -2.50
C ASP A 89 11.58 12.70 -2.39
N GLY A 90 11.38 13.43 -1.29
CA GLY A 90 10.11 14.08 -0.98
C GLY A 90 9.78 15.26 -1.89
N ASP A 91 10.81 15.96 -2.38
CA ASP A 91 10.68 17.10 -3.28
C ASP A 91 10.50 16.64 -4.73
N GLU A 92 11.27 15.63 -5.16
CA GLU A 92 11.08 14.99 -6.48
C GLU A 92 9.74 14.28 -6.56
N GLY A 93 9.31 13.62 -5.47
CA GLY A 93 8.02 12.97 -5.33
C GLY A 93 7.88 11.60 -6.00
N VAL A 94 6.70 11.00 -5.82
CA VAL A 94 6.36 9.68 -6.36
C VAL A 94 5.06 9.73 -7.16
N MET A 95 5.02 8.98 -8.26
CA MET A 95 3.81 8.84 -9.08
C MET A 95 2.89 7.78 -8.47
N ILE A 96 1.61 8.14 -8.31
CA ILE A 96 0.59 7.28 -7.71
C ILE A 96 -0.72 7.31 -8.51
N ILE A 97 -1.45 6.20 -8.51
CA ILE A 97 -2.79 6.07 -9.10
C ILE A 97 -3.75 5.68 -7.96
N PRO A 98 -4.73 6.51 -7.59
CA PRO A 98 -5.67 6.17 -6.53
C PRO A 98 -6.68 5.15 -7.03
N CYS A 99 -6.73 3.98 -6.39
CA CYS A 99 -7.63 2.88 -6.75
C CYS A 99 -8.88 2.87 -5.88
N HIS A 100 -8.73 3.02 -4.56
CA HIS A 100 -9.83 2.96 -3.62
C HIS A 100 -9.59 3.86 -2.40
N PHE A 101 -10.66 4.32 -1.76
CA PHE A 101 -10.59 5.14 -0.55
C PHE A 101 -11.51 4.57 0.54
N SER A 102 -10.95 4.37 1.72
CA SER A 102 -11.71 4.08 2.94
C SER A 102 -11.25 4.95 4.09
N ARG A 103 -12.13 5.11 5.10
CA ARG A 103 -11.82 5.82 6.35
C ARG A 103 -12.09 4.87 7.52
N HIS A 104 -11.14 4.79 8.42
CA HIS A 104 -11.23 3.96 9.61
C HIS A 104 -10.69 4.71 10.82
N ILE A 105 -11.23 4.42 12.00
CA ILE A 105 -10.54 4.73 13.26
C ILE A 105 -9.70 3.51 13.62
N ILE A 106 -8.38 3.69 13.71
CA ILE A 106 -7.45 2.60 14.00
C ILE A 106 -7.05 2.66 15.47
N GLU A 107 -7.20 1.55 16.19
CA GLU A 107 -6.80 1.41 17.59
C GLU A 107 -5.38 0.85 17.70
N TRP A 108 -4.54 1.57 18.43
CA TRP A 108 -3.15 1.23 18.68
C TRP A 108 -2.90 1.18 20.18
N ILE A 109 -2.04 0.27 20.64
CA ILE A 109 -1.46 0.37 21.97
C ILE A 109 -0.50 1.55 21.96
N LYS A 110 -0.56 2.42 22.97
CA LYS A 110 0.38 3.55 23.13
C LYS A 110 1.81 3.02 23.14
N ARG A 111 2.73 3.76 22.51
CA ARG A 111 4.14 3.34 22.39
C ARG A 111 4.79 3.05 23.75
N LYS A 112 4.50 3.85 24.78
CA LYS A 112 5.01 3.66 26.16
C LYS A 112 4.53 2.35 26.81
N GLU A 113 3.42 1.78 26.32
CA GLU A 113 2.82 0.54 26.80
C GLU A 113 3.22 -0.67 25.93
N GLY A 114 4.16 -0.49 24.98
CA GLY A 114 4.69 -1.54 24.12
C GLY A 114 4.32 -1.40 22.64
N GLY A 115 3.38 -0.52 22.28
CA GLY A 115 2.98 -0.32 20.89
C GLY A 115 2.21 -1.49 20.27
N GLY A 116 1.64 -1.28 19.08
CA GLY A 116 1.06 -2.34 18.26
C GLY A 116 -0.41 -2.13 17.90
N PHE A 117 -0.82 -2.75 16.79
CA PHE A 117 -2.18 -2.68 16.28
C PHE A 117 -3.14 -3.52 17.16
N VAL A 118 -4.30 -2.94 17.50
CA VAL A 118 -5.36 -3.62 18.25
C VAL A 118 -6.54 -3.96 17.35
N GLY A 119 -7.05 -2.97 16.59
CA GLY A 119 -8.28 -3.15 15.81
C GLY A 119 -8.60 -1.99 14.88
N LEU A 120 -9.56 -2.25 13.99
CA LEU A 120 -10.18 -1.24 13.13
C LEU A 120 -11.62 -1.03 13.60
N HIS A 121 -12.02 0.24 13.66
CA HIS A 121 -13.37 0.66 13.97
C HIS A 121 -13.96 1.44 12.79
N PRO A 122 -15.31 1.50 12.68
CA PRO A 122 -15.98 2.40 11.75
C PRO A 122 -15.50 3.85 11.92
N PRO A 123 -15.68 4.73 10.92
CA PRO A 123 -15.22 6.13 10.96
C PRO A 123 -16.07 7.04 11.87
N ASP A 124 -16.40 6.54 13.06
CA ASP A 124 -17.11 7.23 14.14
C ASP A 124 -16.24 7.14 15.41
N MET A 125 -15.69 8.28 15.82
CA MET A 125 -14.81 8.39 16.99
C MET A 125 -15.54 8.00 18.28
N ARG A 126 -16.82 8.35 18.40
CA ARG A 126 -17.61 8.07 19.60
C ARG A 126 -17.88 6.57 19.74
N GLU A 127 -18.18 5.92 18.61
CA GLU A 127 -18.33 4.46 18.58
C GLU A 127 -17.01 3.74 18.89
N ALA A 128 -15.90 4.21 18.33
CA ALA A 128 -14.57 3.65 18.59
C ALA A 128 -14.18 3.80 20.08
N GLU A 129 -14.43 4.96 20.69
CA GLU A 129 -14.20 5.19 22.12
C GLU A 129 -15.03 4.26 23.01
N ALA A 130 -16.31 4.07 22.67
CA ALA A 130 -17.20 3.19 23.42
C ALA A 130 -16.78 1.71 23.36
N ASN A 131 -16.13 1.29 22.27
CA ASN A 131 -15.65 -0.08 22.06
C ASN A 131 -14.19 -0.31 22.47
N CYS A 132 -13.43 0.76 22.74
CA CYS A 132 -12.06 0.69 23.20
C CYS A 132 -12.01 0.21 24.67
N LYS A 133 -11.25 -0.86 24.92
CA LYS A 133 -11.17 -1.48 26.25
C LYS A 133 -10.38 -0.65 27.27
N ASP A 134 -9.40 0.12 26.82
CA ASP A 134 -8.48 0.86 27.69
C ASP A 134 -7.96 2.14 26.99
N LEU A 135 -8.77 3.20 27.00
CA LEU A 135 -8.42 4.51 26.40
C LEU A 135 -7.19 5.17 27.06
N ASP A 136 -6.87 4.80 28.30
CA ASP A 136 -5.67 5.30 28.98
C ASP A 136 -4.40 4.71 28.37
N LYS A 137 -4.49 3.48 27.85
CA LYS A 137 -3.36 2.76 27.24
C LYS A 137 -3.37 2.72 25.72
N HIS A 138 -4.50 3.02 25.07
CA HIS A 138 -4.63 2.93 23.62
C HIS A 138 -4.82 4.31 22.97
N ASP A 139 -4.31 4.47 21.76
CA ASP A 139 -4.56 5.60 20.88
C ASP A 139 -5.59 5.19 19.83
N LEU A 140 -6.60 6.02 19.63
CA LEU A 140 -7.56 5.89 18.53
C LEU A 140 -7.25 6.94 17.47
N VAL A 141 -7.04 6.51 16.23
CA VAL A 141 -6.45 7.35 15.19
C VAL A 141 -7.33 7.36 13.95
N ASP A 142 -7.96 8.50 13.68
CA ASP A 142 -8.67 8.74 12.42
C ASP A 142 -7.70 8.68 11.24
N THR A 143 -7.95 7.74 10.34
CA THR A 143 -7.05 7.40 9.24
C THR A 143 -7.81 7.32 7.93
N HIS A 144 -7.38 8.13 6.97
CA HIS A 144 -7.72 8.01 5.57
C HIS A 144 -6.82 6.96 4.93
N GLN A 145 -7.39 5.88 4.45
CA GLN A 145 -6.68 4.81 3.75
C GLN A 145 -6.85 5.00 2.25
N GLN A 146 -5.80 5.43 1.56
CA GLN A 146 -5.75 5.53 0.11
C GLN A 146 -5.08 4.27 -0.43
N ALA A 147 -5.84 3.38 -1.06
CA ALA A 147 -5.26 2.26 -1.81
C ALA A 147 -4.78 2.79 -3.16
N VAL A 148 -3.49 2.64 -3.45
CA VAL A 148 -2.85 3.23 -4.63
C VAL A 148 -2.00 2.21 -5.38
N LEU A 149 -1.85 2.39 -6.69
CA LEU A 149 -0.65 1.91 -7.37
C LEU A 149 0.44 2.97 -7.20
N VAL A 150 1.66 2.54 -6.85
CA VAL A 150 2.84 3.39 -6.69
C VAL A 150 3.89 3.00 -7.72
N ARG A 151 4.51 3.99 -8.38
CA ARG A 151 5.58 3.73 -9.34
C ARG A 151 6.92 3.52 -8.62
N LEU A 152 7.46 2.32 -8.74
CA LEU A 152 8.75 1.92 -8.18
C LEU A 152 9.93 2.58 -8.92
N PRO A 153 11.12 2.66 -8.28
CA PRO A 153 12.31 3.26 -8.91
C PRO A 153 12.76 2.58 -10.20
N ASP A 154 12.45 1.29 -10.38
CA ASP A 154 12.74 0.54 -11.61
C ASP A 154 11.73 0.80 -12.75
N GLY A 155 10.74 1.66 -12.50
CA GLY A 155 9.68 2.03 -13.44
C GLY A 155 8.44 1.14 -13.39
N SER A 156 8.50 0.00 -12.70
CA SER A 156 7.34 -0.88 -12.49
C SER A 156 6.35 -0.26 -11.50
N TRP A 157 5.17 -0.86 -11.37
CA TRP A 157 4.14 -0.41 -10.42
C TRP A 157 3.91 -1.46 -9.33
N SER A 158 3.66 -1.00 -8.11
CA SER A 158 3.29 -1.85 -6.97
C SER A 158 1.95 -1.39 -6.39
N GLU A 159 1.19 -2.32 -5.81
CA GLU A 159 0.02 -1.97 -5.00
C GLU A 159 0.50 -1.56 -3.61
N ALA A 160 -0.10 -0.52 -3.03
CA ALA A 160 0.24 -0.09 -1.68
C ALA A 160 -0.96 0.57 -0.99
N ILE A 161 -0.93 0.54 0.33
CA ILE A 161 -1.78 1.33 1.19
C ILE A 161 -1.02 2.59 1.58
N PHE A 162 -1.59 3.76 1.30
CA PHE A 162 -1.08 5.04 1.74
C PHE A 162 -1.96 5.58 2.89
N PRO A 163 -1.63 5.26 4.16
CA PRO A 163 -2.40 5.70 5.31
C PRO A 163 -2.06 7.15 5.65
N LEU A 164 -3.09 8.00 5.72
CA LEU A 164 -2.98 9.42 6.04
C LEU A 164 -3.76 9.71 7.32
N LYS A 165 -3.05 10.16 8.35
CA LYS A 165 -3.58 10.47 9.69
C LYS A 165 -3.16 11.87 10.11
N MET A 166 -3.84 12.45 11.10
CA MET A 166 -3.53 13.78 11.66
C MET A 166 -3.35 14.85 10.57
N THR A 167 -2.13 15.37 10.40
CA THR A 167 -1.76 16.41 9.42
C THR A 167 -1.90 15.95 7.97
N GLY A 168 -1.95 14.64 7.71
CA GLY A 168 -2.22 14.04 6.41
C GLY A 168 -3.71 14.02 6.01
N LEU A 169 -4.63 14.25 6.94
CA LEU A 169 -6.07 14.20 6.64
C LEU A 169 -6.51 15.34 5.72
N THR A 170 -5.99 16.55 5.95
CA THR A 170 -6.30 17.73 5.11
C THR A 170 -5.91 17.54 3.64
N PRO A 171 -4.65 17.21 3.29
CA PRO A 171 -4.29 16.96 1.89
C PRO A 171 -5.06 15.78 1.29
N SER A 172 -5.39 14.75 2.08
CA SER A 172 -6.22 13.62 1.62
C SER A 172 -7.64 14.05 1.24
N ARG A 173 -8.30 14.91 2.03
CA ARG A 173 -9.64 15.46 1.72
C ARG A 173 -9.63 16.33 0.46
N LEU A 174 -8.61 17.17 0.34
CA LEU A 174 -8.44 18.01 -0.86
C LEU A 174 -8.19 17.16 -2.09
N TRP A 175 -7.40 16.09 -1.97
CA TRP A 175 -7.18 15.15 -3.07
C TRP A 175 -8.46 14.43 -3.48
N ASN A 176 -9.24 13.92 -2.51
CA ASN A 176 -10.55 13.33 -2.78
C ASN A 176 -11.50 14.31 -3.48
N THR A 177 -11.44 15.59 -3.09
CA THR A 177 -12.22 16.67 -3.71
C THR A 177 -11.80 16.88 -5.16
N ASP A 178 -10.50 16.89 -5.45
CA ASP A 178 -9.99 17.06 -6.81
C ASP A 178 -10.32 15.87 -7.70
N ILE A 179 -10.21 14.64 -7.18
CA ILE A 179 -10.64 13.42 -7.87
C ILE A 179 -12.13 13.49 -8.23
N GLY A 180 -12.99 13.80 -7.26
CA GLY A 180 -14.44 13.88 -7.50
C GLY A 180 -14.88 15.08 -8.36
N ARG A 181 -13.99 16.04 -8.62
CA ARG A 181 -14.24 17.18 -9.52
C ARG A 181 -13.73 16.96 -10.93
N GLN A 182 -13.05 15.84 -11.19
CA GLN A 182 -12.55 15.55 -12.53
C GLN A 182 -13.71 15.47 -13.52
N ARG A 183 -13.52 16.13 -14.66
CA ARG A 183 -14.41 16.07 -15.81
C ARG A 183 -13.55 15.94 -17.06
N ARG A 184 -13.99 15.13 -18.02
CA ARG A 184 -13.35 14.98 -19.33
C ARG A 184 -14.40 15.08 -20.41
N GLU A 185 -14.06 15.75 -21.50
CA GLU A 185 -14.86 15.71 -22.72
C GLU A 185 -14.22 14.70 -23.66
N ILE A 186 -14.93 13.62 -23.95
CA ILE A 186 -14.47 12.50 -24.78
C ILE A 186 -15.53 12.31 -25.86
N ASP A 187 -15.12 12.37 -27.13
CA ASP A 187 -16.03 12.25 -28.28
C ASP A 187 -17.24 13.20 -28.22
N GLY A 188 -17.05 14.40 -27.68
CA GLY A 188 -18.08 15.43 -27.52
C GLY A 188 -19.06 15.19 -26.36
N VAL A 189 -18.79 14.19 -25.51
CA VAL A 189 -19.58 13.87 -24.30
C VAL A 189 -18.77 14.23 -23.07
N VAL A 190 -19.37 15.00 -22.16
CA VAL A 190 -18.77 15.32 -20.86
C VAL A 190 -19.01 14.19 -19.88
N HIS A 191 -17.93 13.53 -19.45
CA HIS A 191 -17.90 12.53 -18.39
C HIS A 191 -17.50 13.21 -17.07
N ALA A 192 -18.38 13.15 -16.08
CA ALA A 192 -18.19 13.78 -14.76
C ALA A 192 -18.15 12.76 -13.59
N ASP A 193 -18.38 11.49 -13.88
CA ASP A 193 -18.31 10.39 -12.91
C ASP A 193 -17.22 9.42 -13.39
N LEU A 194 -15.98 9.87 -13.26
CA LEU A 194 -14.80 9.11 -13.67
C LEU A 194 -14.32 8.26 -12.49
N PRO A 195 -13.86 7.01 -12.74
CA PRO A 195 -13.28 6.19 -11.70
C PRO A 195 -12.06 6.89 -11.08
N ARG A 196 -11.76 6.61 -9.79
CA ARG A 196 -10.65 7.26 -9.09
C ARG A 196 -9.31 7.08 -9.81
N TRP A 197 -9.11 5.88 -10.37
CA TRP A 197 -7.90 5.50 -11.10
C TRP A 197 -7.81 6.10 -12.51
N TRP A 198 -8.74 6.97 -12.92
CA TRP A 198 -8.72 7.62 -14.23
C TRP A 198 -7.46 8.46 -14.48
N SER A 199 -6.86 9.03 -13.44
CA SER A 199 -5.66 9.86 -13.57
C SER A 199 -4.52 9.40 -12.70
N VAL A 200 -3.31 9.71 -13.15
CA VAL A 200 -2.07 9.53 -12.42
C VAL A 200 -1.69 10.85 -11.75
N TRP A 201 -1.26 10.75 -10.51
CA TRP A 201 -0.98 11.89 -9.63
C TRP A 201 0.47 11.85 -9.17
N LYS A 202 1.01 13.01 -8.85
CA LYS A 202 2.31 13.16 -8.22
C LYS A 202 2.14 13.54 -6.76
N ALA A 203 2.67 12.73 -5.86
CA ALA A 203 2.73 13.02 -4.43
C ALA A 203 4.12 13.57 -4.07
N THR A 204 4.14 14.66 -3.33
CA THR A 204 5.36 15.31 -2.81
C THR A 204 5.14 15.67 -1.34
N THR A 205 6.22 15.93 -0.61
CA THR A 205 6.16 16.30 0.80
C THR A 205 6.62 17.73 1.03
N VAL A 206 6.36 18.26 2.23
CA VAL A 206 6.86 19.55 2.68
C VAL A 206 7.20 19.48 4.16
N GLU A 207 8.32 20.09 4.54
CA GLU A 207 8.65 20.31 5.95
C GLU A 207 7.70 21.37 6.55
N LYS A 208 7.18 21.08 7.72
CA LYS A 208 6.46 22.01 8.59
C LYS A 208 7.16 22.10 9.93
N VAL A 209 7.01 23.25 10.58
CA VAL A 209 7.57 23.53 11.90
C VAL A 209 6.44 23.98 12.82
N ASN A 210 6.41 23.43 14.03
CA ASN A 210 5.58 23.89 15.14
C ASN A 210 6.40 23.90 16.45
N ASP A 211 5.74 24.18 17.57
CA ASP A 211 6.37 24.25 18.89
C ASP A 211 6.99 22.92 19.36
N LYS A 212 6.54 21.79 18.82
CA LYS A 212 7.04 20.44 19.13
C LYS A 212 8.16 19.99 18.18
N GLY A 213 8.48 20.76 17.14
CA GLY A 213 9.61 20.53 16.25
C GLY A 213 9.24 20.54 14.76
N ARG A 214 10.04 19.82 13.98
CA ARG A 214 9.91 19.74 12.53
C ARG A 214 9.32 18.38 12.12
N PHE A 215 8.44 18.39 11.14
CA PHE A 215 7.77 17.19 10.64
C PHE A 215 7.42 17.36 9.15
N PHE A 216 7.32 16.26 8.43
CA PHE A 216 7.00 16.27 7.01
C PHE A 216 5.55 15.87 6.78
N VAL A 217 4.88 16.60 5.89
CA VAL A 217 3.49 16.33 5.50
C VAL A 217 3.36 16.17 4.00
N LEU A 218 2.38 15.37 3.58
CA LEU A 218 1.97 15.28 2.19
C LEU A 218 1.47 16.66 1.71
N LYS A 219 2.01 17.16 0.59
CA LYS A 219 1.33 18.21 -0.20
C LYS A 219 0.17 17.55 -0.95
N LYS A 220 -0.95 18.26 -1.12
CA LYS A 220 -2.09 17.77 -1.92
C LYS A 220 -1.56 17.24 -3.27
N PRO A 221 -1.72 15.94 -3.58
CA PRO A 221 -1.25 15.38 -4.84
C PRO A 221 -1.75 16.16 -6.06
N GLU A 222 -0.92 16.21 -7.09
CA GLU A 222 -1.18 16.98 -8.31
C GLU A 222 -1.42 16.04 -9.48
N CYS A 223 -2.57 16.20 -10.15
CA CYS A 223 -2.93 15.41 -11.33
C CYS A 223 -1.92 15.70 -12.44
N GLN A 224 -1.32 14.65 -13.00
CA GLN A 224 -0.29 14.78 -14.04
C GLN A 224 -0.84 14.45 -15.42
N VAL A 225 -1.48 13.29 -15.54
CA VAL A 225 -1.91 12.73 -16.82
C VAL A 225 -3.11 11.81 -16.60
N ASP A 226 -3.91 11.61 -17.63
CA ASP A 226 -4.92 10.54 -17.61
C ASP A 226 -4.24 9.19 -17.80
N LEU A 227 -4.68 8.20 -17.04
CA LEU A 227 -4.11 6.86 -17.07
C LEU A 227 -4.21 6.25 -18.48
N PHE A 228 -5.27 6.57 -19.21
CA PHE A 228 -5.50 6.11 -20.59
C PHE A 228 -4.53 6.69 -21.62
N ASP A 229 -3.86 7.79 -21.30
CA ASP A 229 -2.87 8.42 -22.16
C ASP A 229 -1.45 7.87 -21.92
N MET A 230 -1.27 6.98 -20.94
CA MET A 230 0.01 6.33 -20.67
C MET A 230 0.27 5.17 -21.63
N GLU A 231 1.53 4.92 -21.97
CA GLU A 231 1.94 3.76 -22.78
C GLU A 231 1.58 2.45 -22.07
N GLU A 232 1.64 2.44 -20.74
CA GLU A 232 1.34 1.30 -19.88
C GLU A 232 -0.16 1.13 -19.56
N ALA A 233 -1.06 1.94 -20.15
CA ALA A 233 -2.50 1.93 -19.84
C ALA A 233 -3.14 0.54 -19.92
N GLY A 234 -2.74 -0.27 -20.91
CA GLY A 234 -3.24 -1.62 -21.11
C GLY A 234 -2.92 -2.58 -19.97
N GLU A 235 -1.84 -2.33 -19.21
CA GLU A 235 -1.47 -3.07 -18.00
C GLU A 235 -2.09 -2.45 -16.75
N LEU A 236 -2.02 -1.13 -16.63
CA LEU A 236 -2.36 -0.43 -15.39
C LEU A 236 -3.85 -0.31 -15.14
N VAL A 237 -4.68 -0.18 -16.18
CA VAL A 237 -6.15 -0.08 -16.00
C VAL A 237 -6.73 -1.37 -15.40
N PRO A 238 -6.46 -2.58 -15.93
CA PRO A 238 -6.92 -3.82 -15.30
C PRO A 238 -6.40 -3.99 -13.87
N ARG A 239 -5.16 -3.58 -13.61
CA ARG A 239 -4.56 -3.71 -12.27
C ARG A 239 -5.19 -2.77 -11.26
N ALA A 240 -5.38 -1.50 -11.61
CA ALA A 240 -6.01 -0.51 -10.75
C ALA A 240 -7.45 -0.90 -10.41
N ARG A 241 -8.21 -1.37 -11.42
CA ARG A 241 -9.55 -1.91 -11.23
C ARG A 241 -9.56 -3.18 -10.37
N GLY A 242 -8.63 -4.11 -10.63
CA GLY A 242 -8.52 -5.33 -9.83
C GLY A 242 -8.21 -5.03 -8.36
N PHE A 243 -7.38 -4.02 -8.10
CA PHE A 243 -7.09 -3.59 -6.74
C PHE A 243 -8.28 -2.89 -6.08
N GLU A 244 -9.03 -2.04 -6.79
CA GLU A 244 -10.31 -1.50 -6.33
C GLU A 244 -11.29 -2.62 -5.92
N GLU A 245 -11.52 -3.59 -6.80
CA GLU A 245 -12.42 -4.73 -6.55
C GLU A 245 -11.95 -5.59 -5.34
N LEU A 246 -10.63 -5.78 -5.18
CA LEU A 246 -10.05 -6.48 -4.03
C LEU A 246 -10.34 -5.75 -2.71
N MET A 247 -10.19 -4.41 -2.71
CA MET A 247 -10.43 -3.58 -1.54
C MET A 247 -11.92 -3.52 -1.18
N ASP A 248 -12.81 -3.40 -2.17
CA ASP A 248 -14.27 -3.41 -1.98
C ASP A 248 -14.77 -4.75 -1.41
N ALA A 249 -14.19 -5.86 -1.85
CA ALA A 249 -14.53 -7.19 -1.35
C ALA A 249 -14.07 -7.43 0.10
N GLY A 250 -13.28 -6.52 0.69
CA GLY A 250 -12.60 -6.73 1.97
C GLY A 250 -11.55 -7.83 1.94
N ALA A 251 -11.24 -8.38 0.76
CA ALA A 251 -10.24 -9.43 0.54
C ALA A 251 -8.81 -8.87 0.57
N GLY A 252 -8.64 -7.56 0.38
CA GLY A 252 -7.39 -6.83 0.58
C GLY A 252 -7.13 -6.57 2.07
N GLN A 253 -7.19 -7.61 2.91
CA GLN A 253 -7.03 -7.48 4.35
C GLN A 253 -5.66 -6.87 4.68
N VAL A 254 -5.67 -5.60 5.06
CA VAL A 254 -4.47 -4.85 5.42
C VAL A 254 -3.95 -5.34 6.76
N ASP A 255 -2.75 -5.92 6.78
CA ASP A 255 -2.07 -6.31 8.02
C ASP A 255 -1.44 -5.08 8.67
N TRP A 256 -2.26 -4.31 9.38
CA TRP A 256 -1.84 -3.10 10.10
C TRP A 256 -0.74 -3.34 11.14
N ARG A 257 -0.47 -4.58 11.55
CA ARG A 257 0.67 -4.90 12.42
C ARG A 257 2.02 -4.64 11.74
N ARG A 258 2.04 -4.59 10.41
CA ARG A 258 3.22 -4.29 9.58
C ARG A 258 3.33 -2.81 9.23
N MET A 259 2.37 -1.98 9.62
CA MET A 259 2.54 -0.54 9.49
C MET A 259 3.62 -0.13 10.49
N ASP A 260 4.75 0.34 9.96
CA ASP A 260 5.88 0.77 10.77
C ASP A 260 5.43 1.83 11.79
N GLY A 261 5.84 1.63 13.05
CA GLY A 261 5.46 2.47 14.18
C GLY A 261 6.06 3.87 14.11
N GLU A 262 5.59 4.69 13.18
CA GLU A 262 5.88 6.12 13.15
C GLU A 262 5.20 6.78 14.35
N ALA A 263 6.01 7.51 15.14
CA ALA A 263 5.49 8.32 16.23
C ALA A 263 4.38 9.22 15.69
N ILE A 264 3.18 9.11 16.26
CA ILE A 264 2.16 10.13 16.10
C ILE A 264 2.71 11.33 16.88
N PRO A 265 3.11 12.44 16.24
CA PRO A 265 3.31 13.65 17.00
C PRO A 265 1.94 13.96 17.61
N GLU A 266 1.88 14.14 18.92
CA GLU A 266 0.70 14.70 19.58
C GLU A 266 0.40 16.07 18.95
N ALA A 267 -0.34 16.08 17.85
CA ALA A 267 -0.98 17.26 17.32
C ALA A 267 -2.34 17.30 18.00
N GLU A 268 -2.48 18.15 19.01
CA GLU A 268 -3.79 18.56 19.46
C GLU A 268 -4.52 19.13 18.24
N VAL A 269 -5.71 18.61 17.99
CA VAL A 269 -6.70 19.34 17.23
C VAL A 269 -6.98 20.57 18.07
N GLU A 270 -6.45 21.73 17.70
CA GLU A 270 -6.99 22.97 18.22
C GLU A 270 -8.48 22.95 17.85
N ASP A 271 -9.34 22.80 18.86
CA ASP A 271 -10.75 23.17 18.81
C ASP A 271 -10.82 24.68 18.53
N GLY A 272 -10.59 25.01 17.27
CA GLY A 272 -10.55 26.35 16.72
C GLY A 272 -11.60 26.47 15.63
N ALA A 273 -12.85 26.14 15.95
CA ALA A 273 -13.97 26.72 15.25
C ALA A 273 -14.21 28.13 15.81
N PRO A 274 -13.99 29.22 15.05
CA PRO A 274 -14.86 30.36 15.16
C PRO A 274 -16.04 30.10 14.22
N GLY A 275 -17.25 30.11 14.80
CA GLY A 275 -18.47 30.07 14.01
C GLY A 275 -18.52 31.21 13.00
N PHE A 276 -18.98 30.91 11.79
CA PHE A 276 -20.19 31.41 11.12
C PHE A 276 -20.30 30.76 9.75
#